data_AF-A0A143DEP7-F1
#
_entry.id   AF-A0A143DEP7-F1
#
_cell.length_a   1.000
_cell.length_b   1.000
_cell.length_c   1.000
_cell.angle_alpha   90.00
_cell.angle_beta   90.00
_cell.angle_gamma   90.00
#
_symmetry.space_group_name_H-M   'P 1'
#
loop_
_entity.id
_entity.type
_entity.pdbx_description
1 polymer ?
#
loop_
_entity_poly.entity_id
_entity_poly.type
_entity_poly.pdbx_seq_one_letter_code
_entity_poly.pdbx_strand_id
1 'polypeptide(L)' 'MTTARKLLTSAETAELLGILPNTLEIWRSKGKGPRFLKMGPRKQDAVRYAEADVLAWIDERTCSNTSQYMSLPQQAQHA' A
#
# COMPACT_ATOMS: atom_id res chain seq x y z
N MET A 1 -4.44 25.46 8.84
CA MET A 1 -5.05 24.28 9.51
C MET A 1 -4.07 23.14 9.40
N THR A 2 -3.56 22.64 10.52
CA THR A 2 -2.55 21.57 10.51
C THR A 2 -3.26 20.25 10.22
N THR A 3 -3.25 19.80 8.96
CA THR A 3 -3.84 18.52 8.57
C THR A 3 -3.06 17.40 9.26
N ALA A 4 -3.57 16.91 10.39
CA ALA A 4 -2.99 15.77 11.09
C ALA A 4 -2.98 14.58 10.12
N ARG A 5 -1.79 14.05 9.83
CA ARG A 5 -1.65 12.88 8.96
C ARG A 5 -2.18 11.66 9.72
N LYS A 6 -3.29 11.10 9.24
CA LYS A 6 -3.82 9.84 9.77
C LYS A 6 -2.91 8.69 9.37
N LEU A 7 -2.34 8.03 10.37
CA LEU A 7 -1.41 6.91 10.22
C LEU A 7 -2.14 5.60 10.52
N LEU A 8 -2.43 4.86 9.47
CA LEU A 8 -3.05 3.53 9.51
C LEU A 8 -2.01 2.46 9.84
N THR A 9 -2.46 1.41 10.51
CA THR A 9 -1.71 0.18 10.69
C THR A 9 -1.74 -0.68 9.43
N SER A 10 -0.89 -1.70 9.37
CA SER A 10 -0.94 -2.70 8.29
C SER A 10 -2.31 -3.39 8.19
N ALA A 11 -2.97 -3.63 9.33
CA ALA A 11 -4.30 -4.23 9.36
C ALA A 11 -5.34 -3.29 8.73
N GLU A 12 -5.44 -2.06 9.21
CA GLU A 12 -6.37 -1.06 8.66
C GLU A 12 -6.12 -0.78 7.17
N THR A 13 -4.85 -0.74 6.76
CA THR A 13 -4.48 -0.55 5.36
C THR A 13 -4.91 -1.74 4.51
N ALA A 14 -4.73 -2.96 5.02
CA ALA A 14 -5.16 -4.17 4.33
C ALA A 14 -6.68 -4.25 4.21
N GLU A 15 -7.42 -3.88 5.26
CA GLU A 15 -8.88 -3.77 5.23
C GLU A 15 -9.36 -2.75 4.20
N LEU A 16 -8.73 -1.56 4.16
CA LEU A 16 -9.05 -0.51 3.20
C LEU A 16 -8.80 -0.95 1.74
N LEU A 17 -7.73 -1.72 1.52
CA LEU A 17 -7.40 -2.29 0.21
C LEU A 17 -8.18 -3.57 -0.13
N GLY A 18 -8.95 -4.14 0.80
CA GLY A 18 -9.67 -5.40 0.62
C GLY A 18 -8.76 -6.62 0.46
N ILE A 19 -7.54 -6.58 1.04
CA ILE A 19 -6.58 -7.69 0.98
C ILE A 19 -6.26 -8.21 2.38
N LEU A 20 -5.61 -9.37 2.45
CA LEU A 20 -5.10 -9.90 3.71
C LEU A 20 -3.87 -9.10 4.18
N PRO A 21 -3.70 -8.87 5.49
CA PRO A 21 -2.52 -8.19 6.02
C PRO A 21 -1.21 -8.92 5.64
N ASN A 22 -1.25 -10.26 5.56
CA ASN A 22 -0.14 -11.07 5.07
C ASN A 22 0.29 -10.70 3.64
N THR A 23 -0.67 -10.43 2.75
CA THR A 23 -0.39 -9.97 1.37
C THR A 23 0.35 -8.64 1.37
N LEU A 24 -0.05 -7.72 2.25
CA LEU A 24 0.61 -6.42 2.41
C LEU A 24 2.07 -6.59 2.91
N GLU A 25 2.36 -7.59 3.73
CA GLU A 25 3.73 -7.91 4.16
C GLU A 25 4.60 -8.43 3.02
N ILE A 26 4.04 -9.33 2.21
CA ILE A 26 4.70 -9.85 1.01
C ILE A 26 4.98 -8.70 0.03
N TRP A 27 4.01 -7.80 -0.17
CA TRP A 27 4.17 -6.63 -1.03
C TRP A 27 5.30 -5.73 -0.57
N ARG A 28 5.37 -5.40 0.73
CA ARG A 28 6.48 -4.63 1.31
C ARG A 28 7.84 -5.26 0.99
N SER A 29 7.94 -6.58 1.13
CA SER A 29 9.18 -7.33 0.87
C SER A 29 9.57 -7.33 -0.61
N LYS A 30 8.57 -7.28 -1.50
CA LYS A 30 8.73 -7.24 -2.96
C LYS A 30 8.85 -5.80 -3.50
N GLY A 31 8.89 -4.77 -2.65
CA GLY A 31 8.92 -3.36 -3.08
C GLY A 31 7.64 -2.91 -3.77
N LYS A 32 6.51 -3.57 -3.48
CA LYS A 32 5.17 -3.25 -3.99
C LYS A 32 4.30 -2.67 -2.89
N GLY A 33 3.17 -2.09 -3.30
CA GLY A 33 2.16 -1.56 -2.38
C GLY A 33 2.32 -0.07 -2.06
N PRO A 34 1.44 0.48 -1.22
CA PRO A 34 1.44 1.88 -0.85
C PRO A 34 2.70 2.26 -0.05
N ARG A 35 3.05 3.55 -0.06
CA ARG A 35 4.19 4.04 0.71
C ARG A 35 3.95 3.79 2.19
N PHE A 36 4.98 3.27 2.85
CA PHE A 36 4.94 2.97 4.28
C PHE A 36 5.98 3.79 5.04
N LEU A 37 5.63 4.18 6.25
CA LEU A 37 6.50 4.78 7.23
C LEU A 37 7.00 3.69 8.17
N LYS A 38 8.31 3.53 8.23
CA LYS A 38 8.99 2.70 9.23
C LYS A 38 9.33 3.59 10.43
N MET A 39 8.79 3.27 11.62
CA MET A 39 9.00 4.08 12.83
C MET A 39 10.41 3.93 13.45
N GLY A 40 11.22 2.98 12.98
CA GLY A 40 12.58 2.77 13.46
C GLY A 40 13.40 1.77 12.62
N PRO A 41 14.71 1.63 12.89
CA PRO A 41 15.62 0.81 12.08
C PRO A 41 15.52 -0.70 12.34
N ARG A 42 14.89 -1.15 13.43
CA ARG A 42 14.77 -2.56 13.81
C ARG A 42 13.67 -3.26 13.01
N LYS A 43 13.81 -4.57 12.82
CA LYS A 43 12.80 -5.38 12.11
C LYS A 43 11.41 -5.28 12.73
N GLN A 44 11.35 -5.30 14.05
CA GLN A 44 10.11 -5.26 14.86
C GLN A 44 9.54 -3.85 15.08
N ASP A 45 10.17 -2.80 14.55
CA ASP A 45 9.59 -1.46 14.61
C ASP A 45 8.30 -1.38 13.80
N ALA A 46 7.33 -0.65 14.37
CA ALA A 46 6.01 -0.49 13.80
C ALA A 46 6.08 0.11 12.39
N VAL A 47 5.29 -0.47 11.50
CA VAL A 47 5.06 0.05 10.16
C VAL A 47 3.70 0.73 10.17
N ARG A 48 3.66 1.96 9.67
CA ARG A 48 2.44 2.76 9.52
C ARG A 48 2.31 3.18 8.07
N TYR A 49 1.09 3.45 7.65
CA TYR A 49 0.77 3.95 6.32
C TYR A 49 0.04 5.27 6.49
N ALA A 50 0.44 6.32 5.78
CA ALA A 50 -0.39 7.51 5.77
C ALA A 50 -1.63 7.21 4.93
N GLU A 51 -2.81 7.53 5.45
CA GLU A 51 -4.08 7.32 4.74
C GLU A 51 -4.04 7.96 3.34
N ALA A 52 -3.46 9.16 3.22
CA ALA A 52 -3.28 9.85 1.95
C ALA A 52 -2.39 9.07 0.95
N ASP A 53 -1.31 8.43 1.41
CA ASP A 53 -0.43 7.63 0.54
C ASP A 53 -1.13 6.34 0.08
N VAL A 54 -1.96 5.73 0.93
CA VAL A 54 -2.76 4.56 0.58
C VAL A 54 -3.80 4.92 -0.46
N LEU A 55 -4.51 6.05 -0.28
CA LEU A 55 -5.50 6.53 -1.24
C LEU A 55 -4.85 6.92 -2.58
N ALA A 56 -3.70 7.60 -2.56
CA ALA A 56 -2.95 7.91 -3.77
C ALA A 56 -2.56 6.63 -4.54
N TRP A 57 -2.13 5.59 -3.82
CA TRP A 57 -1.79 4.31 -4.44
C TRP A 57 -2.98 3.61 -5.13
N ILE A 58 -4.18 3.77 -4.57
CA ILE A 58 -5.44 3.28 -5.16
C ILE A 58 -5.78 4.10 -6.41
N ASP A 59 -5.69 5.42 -6.33
CA ASP A 59 -5.94 6.34 -7.45
C ASP A 59 -4.99 6.04 -8.62
N GLU A 60 -3.69 5.86 -8.36
CA GLU A 60 -2.69 5.45 -9.36
C GLU A 60 -3.03 4.13 -10.07
N ARG A 61 -3.84 3.27 -9.44
CA ARG A 61 -4.27 1.96 -9.99
C ARG A 61 -5.69 1.95 -10.53
N THR A 62 -6.41 3.05 -10.36
CA THR A 62 -7.77 3.19 -10.85
C THR A 62 -7.71 3.39 -12.36
N CYS A 63 -7.93 2.31 -13.09
CA CYS A 63 -8.00 2.32 -14.55
C CYS A 63 -9.40 2.73 -14.99
N SER A 64 -9.50 3.69 -15.91
CA SER A 64 -10.79 4.15 -16.45
C SER A 64 -11.32 3.22 -17.57
N ASN A 65 -10.45 2.41 -18.17
CA ASN A 65 -10.85 1.46 -19.21
C ASN A 65 -10.08 0.13 -19.09
N THR A 66 -10.70 -0.98 -19.48
CA THR A 66 -10.16 -2.35 -19.36
C THR A 66 -8.85 -2.54 -20.15
N SER A 67 -8.65 -1.80 -21.24
CA SER A 67 -7.38 -1.79 -21.98
C SER A 67 -6.23 -1.12 -21.22
N GLN A 68 -6.52 -0.24 -20.25
CA GLN A 68 -5.52 0.52 -19.51
C GLN A 68 -4.77 -0.35 -18.49
N TYR A 69 -5.39 -1.43 -17.97
CA TYR A 69 -4.72 -2.39 -17.08
C TYR A 69 -3.59 -3.16 -17.79
N MET A 70 -3.65 -3.32 -19.13
CA MET A 70 -2.57 -3.97 -19.90
C MET A 70 -1.29 -3.13 -19.96
N SER A 71 -1.37 -1.82 -19.68
CA SER A 71 -0.23 -0.91 -19.64
C SER A 71 0.29 -0.64 -18.23
N LEU A 72 -0.37 -1.17 -17.20
CA LEU A 72 0.19 -1.14 -15.86
C LEU A 72 1.45 -2.01 -15.86
N PRO A 73 2.54 -1.57 -15.20
CA PRO A 73 3.73 -2.39 -15.10
C PRO A 73 3.33 -3.75 -14.53
N GLN A 74 3.52 -4.81 -15.33
CA GLN A 74 3.20 -6.20 -14.99
C GLN A 74 3.91 -6.53 -13.68
N GLN A 75 3.24 -6.33 -12.56
CA GLN A 75 3.82 -6.56 -11.25
C GLN A 75 3.75 -8.06 -10.97
N ALA A 76 4.65 -8.83 -11.59
CA ALA A 76 4.96 -10.24 -11.38
C ALA A 76 3.99 -10.95 -10.42
N GLN A 77 2.89 -11.45 -10.98
CA GLN A 77 2.08 -12.52 -10.39
C GLN A 77 2.82 -13.82 -10.70
N HIS A 78 3.73 -14.24 -9.82
CA HIS A 78 4.12 -15.63 -9.72
C HIS A 78 4.36 -15.91 -8.24
N ALA A 79 3.44 -16.66 -7.66
CA ALA A 79 3.71 -17.67 -6.67
C ALA A 79 3.01 -18.93 -7.20
#